data_AF-A0A4V0YZK0-F1
#
_entry.id   AF-A0A4V0YZK0-F1
#
_cell.length_a   1.000
_cell.length_b   1.000
_cell.length_c   1.000
_cell.angle_alpha   90.00
_cell.angle_beta   90.00
_cell.angle_gamma   90.00
#
_symmetry.space_group_name_H-M   'P 1'
#
loop_
_entity.id
_entity.type
_entity.pdbx_description
1 polymer ?
#
loop_
_entity_poly.entity_id
_entity_poly.type
_entity_poly.pdbx_seq_one_letter_code
_entity_poly.pdbx_strand_id
1 'polypeptide(L)'
;MLSEELRSQLTHYGITDFAEVALREALEAHAPTYTLIRLAPWPARRWKCNYRLMLGDAIYDSQSAAEAYALALCATLDAASTIEQPDQ
;
A
#
# COMPACT_ATOMS: atom_id res chain seq x y z
N MET A 1 -11.79 0.90 6.76
CA MET A 1 -12.07 2.02 5.83
C MET A 1 -10.79 2.79 5.66
N LEU A 2 -10.39 3.13 4.43
CA LEU A 2 -9.20 3.94 4.20
C LEU A 2 -9.42 5.37 4.67
N SER A 3 -8.37 6.00 5.21
CA SER A 3 -8.36 7.41 5.58
C SER A 3 -8.62 8.30 4.35
N GLU A 4 -9.15 9.50 4.60
CA GLU A 4 -9.42 10.48 3.54
C GLU A 4 -8.14 10.94 2.85
N GLU A 5 -7.06 11.11 3.62
CA GLU A 5 -5.72 11.43 3.10
C GLU A 5 -5.23 10.37 2.11
N LEU A 6 -5.32 9.08 2.46
CA LEU A 6 -4.88 7.99 1.60
C LEU A 6 -5.74 7.87 0.34
N ARG A 7 -7.05 8.12 0.45
CA ARG A 7 -7.94 8.20 -0.73
C ARG A 7 -7.55 9.36 -1.65
N SER A 8 -7.22 10.52 -1.08
CA SER A 8 -6.79 11.70 -1.84
C SER A 8 -5.49 11.42 -2.59
N GLN A 9 -4.50 10.81 -1.94
CA GLN A 9 -3.25 10.38 -2.57
C GLN A 9 -3.48 9.39 -3.71
N LEU A 10 -4.29 8.35 -3.49
CA LEU A 10 -4.65 7.40 -4.54
C LEU A 10 -5.37 8.06 -5.73
N THR A 11 -6.28 8.99 -5.45
CA THR A 11 -7.00 9.74 -6.49
C THR A 11 -6.04 10.61 -7.30
N HIS A 12 -5.00 11.17 -6.67
CA HIS A 12 -3.97 11.94 -7.37
C HIS A 12 -3.25 11.09 -8.44
N TYR A 13 -3.03 9.80 -8.17
CA TYR A 13 -2.49 8.86 -9.13
C TYR A 13 -3.54 8.19 -10.05
N GLY A 14 -4.78 8.69 -10.05
CA GLY A 14 -5.86 8.19 -10.91
C GLY A 14 -6.59 6.94 -10.41
N ILE A 15 -6.30 6.47 -9.19
CA ILE A 15 -6.98 5.33 -8.57
C ILE A 15 -8.27 5.81 -7.89
N THR A 16 -9.41 5.37 -8.42
CA THR A 16 -10.75 5.77 -7.93
C THR A 16 -11.55 4.62 -7.32
N ASP A 17 -11.13 3.37 -7.55
CA ASP A 17 -11.70 2.20 -6.90
C ASP A 17 -10.84 1.80 -5.68
N PHE A 18 -11.45 1.92 -4.50
CA PHE A 18 -10.81 1.63 -3.22
C PHE A 18 -11.21 0.26 -2.64
N ALA A 19 -11.83 -0.60 -3.44
CA ALA A 19 -12.10 -1.98 -3.06
C ALA A 19 -10.78 -2.74 -2.88
N GLU A 20 -10.76 -3.68 -1.93
CA GLU A 20 -9.56 -4.48 -1.63
C GLU A 20 -8.99 -5.18 -2.87
N VAL A 21 -9.87 -5.79 -3.68
CA VAL A 21 -9.47 -6.52 -4.89
C VAL A 21 -8.88 -5.56 -5.93
N ALA A 22 -9.52 -4.41 -6.17
CA ALA A 22 -9.04 -3.41 -7.11
C ALA A 22 -7.67 -2.85 -6.70
N LEU A 23 -7.48 -2.57 -5.41
CA LEU A 23 -6.20 -2.11 -4.87
C LEU A 23 -5.10 -3.17 -4.99
N ARG A 24 -5.44 -4.45 -4.76
CA ARG A 24 -4.51 -5.57 -4.95
C ARG A 24 -4.08 -5.68 -6.41
N GLU A 25 -5.02 -5.66 -7.34
CA GLU A 25 -4.75 -5.77 -8.78
C GLU A 25 -3.93 -4.58 -9.29
N ALA A 26 -4.26 -3.37 -8.83
CA ALA A 26 -3.46 -2.18 -9.13
C ALA A 26 -2.03 -2.31 -8.59
N LEU A 27 -1.86 -2.76 -7.34
CA LEU A 27 -0.52 -3.02 -6.79
C LEU A 27 0.25 -4.06 -7.62
N GLU A 28 -0.38 -5.17 -7.98
CA GLU A 28 0.24 -6.25 -8.77
C GLU A 28 0.70 -5.79 -10.15
N ALA A 29 0.02 -4.79 -10.75
CA ALA A 29 0.43 -4.21 -12.02
C ALA A 29 1.74 -3.42 -11.94
N HIS A 30 2.08 -2.87 -10.77
CA HIS A 30 3.30 -2.06 -10.57
C HIS A 30 4.39 -2.79 -9.79
N ALA A 31 4.01 -3.71 -8.90
CA ALA A 31 4.89 -4.42 -8.00
C ALA A 31 4.50 -5.91 -7.92
N PRO A 32 5.13 -6.77 -8.75
CA PRO A 32 4.72 -8.17 -8.87
C PRO A 32 5.10 -9.02 -7.65
N THR A 33 5.86 -8.50 -6.70
CA THR A 33 6.33 -9.26 -5.54
C THR A 33 6.12 -8.46 -4.25
N TYR A 34 5.15 -8.89 -3.46
CA TYR A 34 4.90 -8.42 -2.10
C TYR A 34 4.49 -9.58 -1.21
N THR A 35 4.59 -9.40 0.11
CA THR A 35 4.08 -10.37 1.09
C THR A 35 3.12 -9.68 2.04
N LEU A 36 1.84 -10.08 2.01
CA LEU A 36 0.86 -9.65 2.99
C LEU A 36 0.81 -10.64 4.16
N ILE A 37 1.05 -10.15 5.37
CA ILE A 37 1.05 -10.93 6.60
C ILE A 37 -0.12 -10.44 7.46
N ARG A 38 -1.08 -11.34 7.73
CA ARG A 38 -2.08 -11.12 8.77
C ARG A 38 -1.48 -11.50 10.12
N LEU A 39 -1.43 -10.55 11.04
CA LEU A 39 -0.82 -10.76 12.34
C LEU A 39 -1.72 -11.59 13.25
N ALA A 40 -1.10 -12.46 14.04
CA ALA A 40 -1.77 -13.10 15.17
C ALA A 40 -2.17 -12.04 16.22
N PRO A 41 -3.14 -12.33 17.11
CA PRO A 41 -3.66 -11.34 18.06
C PRO A 41 -2.61 -10.70 18.98
N TRP A 42 -1.60 -11.46 19.42
CA TRP A 42 -0.55 -10.93 20.31
C TRP A 42 0.40 -9.95 19.59
N PRO A 43 0.98 -10.30 18.42
CA PRO A 43 1.74 -9.35 17.62
C PRO A 43 0.92 -8.11 17.23
N ALA A 44 -0.36 -8.29 16.87
CA ALA A 44 -1.22 -7.18 16.48
C ALA A 44 -1.41 -6.15 17.60
N ARG A 45 -1.59 -6.62 18.84
CA ARG A 45 -1.65 -5.73 20.03
C ARG A 45 -0.32 -5.03 20.29
N ARG A 46 0.80 -5.75 20.13
CA ARG A 46 2.14 -5.20 20.38
C ARG A 46 2.49 -4.09 19.38
N TRP A 47 2.20 -4.28 18.10
CA TRP A 47 2.54 -3.35 17.03
C TRP A 47 1.42 -2.37 16.68
N LYS A 48 0.23 -2.56 17.25
CA LYS A 48 -0.96 -1.72 17.02
C LYS A 48 -1.47 -1.74 15.56
N CYS A 49 -1.15 -2.80 14.82
CA CYS A 49 -1.61 -3.06 13.45
C CYS A 49 -2.15 -4.49 13.33
N ASN A 50 -3.03 -4.76 12.37
CA ASN A 50 -3.54 -6.12 12.11
C ASN A 50 -2.84 -6.80 10.94
N TYR A 51 -2.29 -6.01 10.03
CA TYR A 51 -1.67 -6.46 8.79
C TYR A 51 -0.33 -5.77 8.61
N ARG A 52 0.60 -6.50 7.99
CA ARG A 52 1.87 -5.98 7.47
C ARG A 52 2.00 -6.35 6.01
N LEU A 53 2.34 -5.39 5.18
CA LEU A 53 2.72 -5.66 3.80
C LEU A 53 4.20 -5.36 3.62
N MET A 54 4.94 -6.36 3.17
CA MET A 54 6.34 -6.23 2.82
C MET A 54 6.46 -6.06 1.31
N LEU A 55 7.14 -5.00 0.88
CA LEU A 55 7.41 -4.71 -0.52
C LEU A 55 8.88 -4.29 -0.65
N GLY A 56 9.70 -5.17 -1.24
CA GLY A 56 11.16 -5.01 -1.18
C GLY A 56 11.63 -4.91 0.27
N ASP A 57 12.37 -3.85 0.58
CA ASP A 57 12.88 -3.56 1.93
C ASP A 57 11.90 -2.74 2.79
N ALA A 58 10.75 -2.34 2.25
CA ALA A 58 9.75 -1.55 2.94
C ALA A 58 8.70 -2.44 3.64
N ILE A 59 8.24 -1.98 4.81
CA ILE A 59 7.15 -2.61 5.57
C ILE A 59 6.07 -1.56 5.84
N TYR A 60 4.84 -1.88 5.45
CA TYR A 60 3.66 -1.06 5.67
C TYR A 60 2.77 -1.70 6.73
N ASP A 61 2.61 -1.01 7.86
CA ASP A 61 1.70 -1.38 8.93
C ASP A 61 0.29 -0.88 8.62
N SER A 62 -0.73 -1.74 8.71
CA SER A 62 -2.11 -1.36 8.45
C SER A 62 -3.13 -2.10 9.33
N GLN A 63 -4.35 -1.58 9.38
CA GLN A 63 -5.46 -2.20 10.10
C GLN A 63 -6.29 -3.14 9.23
N SER A 64 -6.15 -3.07 7.91
CA SER A 64 -6.86 -3.92 6.94
C SER A 64 -6.00 -4.24 5.72
N ALA A 65 -6.35 -5.31 5.01
CA ALA A 65 -5.68 -5.69 3.77
C ALA A 65 -5.78 -4.59 2.70
N ALA A 66 -6.98 -4.01 2.51
CA ALA A 66 -7.18 -2.88 1.59
C ALA A 66 -6.25 -1.70 1.89
N GLU A 67 -6.10 -1.32 3.16
CA GLU A 67 -5.20 -0.24 3.58
C GLU A 67 -3.73 -0.60 3.34
N ALA A 68 -3.33 -1.86 3.57
CA ALA A 68 -1.98 -2.32 3.24
C ALA A 68 -1.68 -2.19 1.75
N TYR A 69 -2.59 -2.65 0.89
CA TYR A 69 -2.44 -2.53 -0.56
C TYR A 69 -2.36 -1.08 -1.01
N ALA A 70 -3.22 -0.22 -0.47
CA ALA A 70 -3.21 1.21 -0.77
C ALA A 70 -1.90 1.90 -0.39
N LEU A 71 -1.36 1.65 0.81
CA LEU A 71 -0.09 2.22 1.26
C LEU A 71 1.07 1.78 0.34
N ALA A 72 1.13 0.49 0.04
CA ALA A 72 2.15 -0.06 -0.84
C ALA A 72 2.04 0.48 -2.27
N LEU A 73 0.82 0.63 -2.79
CA LEU A 73 0.55 1.16 -4.12
C LEU A 73 0.99 2.63 -4.22
N CYS A 74 0.61 3.46 -3.25
CA CYS A 74 1.06 4.86 -3.18
C CYS A 74 2.59 4.96 -3.19
N ALA A 75 3.28 4.18 -2.35
CA ALA A 75 4.74 4.20 -2.32
C ALA A 75 5.38 3.72 -3.63
N THR A 76 4.76 2.74 -4.30
CA THR A 76 5.24 2.25 -5.61
C THR A 76 5.09 3.32 -6.69
N LEU A 77 3.95 4.02 -6.72
CA LEU A 77 3.66 5.09 -7.68
C LEU A 77 4.50 6.34 -7.44
N ASP A 78 4.79 6.66 -6.18
CA ASP A 78 5.67 7.76 -5.80
C ASP A 78 7.14 7.48 -6.19
N ALA A 79 7.61 6.24 -5.97
CA ALA A 79 8.92 5.81 -6.42
C ALA A 79 9.06 5.84 -7.94
N ALA A 80 8.03 5.42 -8.69
CA ALA A 80 8.01 5.51 -10.14
C ALA A 80 8.06 6.97 -10.62
N SER A 81 7.30 7.85 -9.96
CA SER A 81 7.27 9.29 -10.27
C SER A 81 8.62 9.97 -10.01
N THR A 82 9.37 9.50 -9.01
CA THR A 82 10.70 10.02 -8.65
C THR A 82 11.79 9.62 -9.68
N ILE A 83 11.63 8.50 -10.37
CA ILE A 83 12.61 8.01 -11.37
C ILE A 83 12.50 8.80 -12.70
N GLU A 84 11.37 9.46 -12.97
CA GLU A 84 11.14 10.22 -14.21
C GLU A 84 11.63 11.69 -14.17
N GLN A 85 12.45 12.10 -13.19
CA GLN A 85 13.20 13.36 -13.27
C GLN A 85 14.60 13.12 -13.83
N PRO A 86 14.85 13.32 -15.15
CA PRO A 86 16.20 13.37 -15.66
C PRO A 86 16.91 14.58 -15.06
N ASP A 87 18.13 14.36 -14.56
CA ASP A 87 19.13 15.40 -14.29
C ASP A 87 19.13 16.41 -15.45
N GLN A 88 18.89 17.68 -15.12
CA GLN A 88 19.09 18.83 -16.02
C GLN A 88 20.58 19.10 -16.19
#